data_AF-A0A117IVL4-F1
#
_entry.id   AF-A0A117IVL4-F1
#
_cell.length_a   1.000
_cell.length_b   1.000
_cell.length_c   1.000
_cell.angle_alpha   90.00
_cell.angle_beta   90.00
_cell.angle_gamma   90.00
#
_symmetry.space_group_name_H-M   'P 1'
#
loop_
_entity.id
_entity.type
_entity.pdbx_description
1 polymer ?
#
loop_
_entity_poly.entity_id
_entity_poly.type
_entity_poly.pdbx_seq_one_letter_code
_entity_poly.pdbx_strand_id
1 'polypeptide(L)' 'MSERAGLTRLTGNGNGECGADDCPNVYKTEGGSFVVQGDVFRGFTPPEGEGLVEIPESVLREAFDVLGW' A
#
# COMPACT_ATOMS: atom_id res chain seq x y z
N MET A 1 17.37 10.57 -9.37
CA MET A 1 16.61 9.34 -9.06
C MET A 1 16.45 9.29 -7.55
N SER A 2 15.33 9.80 -7.03
CA SER A 2 15.09 9.83 -5.57
C SER A 2 14.61 8.44 -5.17
N GLU A 3 15.57 7.57 -4.84
CA GLU A 3 15.30 6.24 -4.34
C GLU A 3 14.68 6.37 -2.95
N ARG A 4 13.57 5.66 -2.75
CA ARG A 4 12.71 5.60 -1.55
C ARG A 4 13.50 5.10 -0.32
N ALA A 5 14.46 5.87 0.17
CA ALA A 5 15.32 5.50 1.27
C ALA A 5 14.47 5.19 2.52
N GLY A 6 14.66 4.00 3.10
CA GLY A 6 13.96 3.55 4.32
C GLY A 6 12.58 2.90 4.11
N LEU A 7 12.17 2.60 2.87
CA LEU A 7 10.91 1.93 2.58
C LEU A 7 11.12 0.54 1.95
N THR A 8 10.62 -0.50 2.62
CA THR A 8 10.59 -1.86 2.06
C THR A 8 9.24 -2.12 1.41
N ARG A 9 9.19 -2.33 0.08
CA ARG A 9 7.97 -2.73 -0.64
C ARG A 9 7.61 -4.16 -0.28
N LEU A 10 6.38 -4.37 0.19
CA LEU A 10 5.90 -5.67 0.65
C LEU A 10 5.13 -6.45 -0.43
N THR A 11 4.53 -5.75 -1.39
CA THR A 11 3.71 -6.33 -2.46
C THR A 11 4.45 -6.41 -3.79
N GLY A 12 3.96 -7.25 -4.73
CA GLY A 12 4.47 -7.33 -6.11
C GLY A 12 5.89 -7.88 -6.26
N ASN A 13 6.31 -8.79 -5.37
CA ASN A 13 7.59 -9.50 -5.42
C ASN A 13 7.55 -10.79 -6.26
N GLY A 14 6.47 -11.02 -7.01
CA GLY A 14 6.35 -12.11 -7.99
C GLY A 14 5.93 -13.48 -7.42
N ASN A 15 5.53 -13.55 -6.15
CA ASN A 15 5.06 -14.79 -5.51
C ASN A 15 3.59 -14.61 -5.07
N GLY A 16 2.62 -15.02 -5.89
CA GLY A 16 1.16 -14.86 -5.65
C GLY A 16 0.40 -14.44 -6.92
N GLU A 17 -0.94 -14.37 -6.86
CA GLU A 17 -1.79 -13.86 -7.97
C GLU A 17 -1.57 -12.37 -8.24
N CYS A 18 -1.00 -11.63 -7.29
CA CYS A 18 -0.56 -10.25 -7.44
C CYS A 18 0.72 -10.10 -8.31
N GLY A 19 0.54 -10.32 -9.60
CA GLY A 19 1.53 -10.06 -10.64
C GLY A 19 1.43 -8.63 -11.18
N ALA A 20 2.49 -7.87 -11.01
CA ALA A 20 2.89 -6.77 -11.90
C ALA A 20 1.85 -5.68 -12.26
N ASP A 21 0.92 -5.33 -11.35
CA ASP A 21 0.28 -4.00 -11.18
C ASP A 21 -1.07 -4.08 -10.41
N ASP A 22 -1.54 -5.28 -10.09
CA ASP A 22 -2.85 -5.48 -9.43
C ASP A 22 -2.84 -5.27 -7.91
N CYS A 23 -1.67 -5.13 -7.28
CA CYS A 23 -1.54 -4.97 -5.83
C CYS A 23 -1.36 -3.51 -5.40
N PRO A 24 -1.86 -3.08 -4.23
CA PRO A 24 -1.57 -1.75 -3.73
C PRO A 24 -0.09 -1.71 -3.35
N ASN A 25 0.62 -0.62 -3.63
CA ASN A 25 2.00 -0.51 -3.16
C ASN A 25 1.98 -0.24 -1.67
N VAL A 26 2.25 -1.28 -0.88
CA VAL A 26 2.39 -1.20 0.57
C VAL A 26 3.88 -1.20 0.90
N TYR A 27 4.30 -0.22 1.67
CA TYR A 27 5.67 -0.09 2.18
C TYR A 27 5.67 -0.18 3.70
N LYS A 28 6.63 -0.90 4.27
CA LYS A 28 6.91 -0.83 5.71
C LYS A 28 7.95 0.25 5.96
N THR A 29 7.68 1.13 6.92
CA THR A 29 8.66 2.09 7.41
C THR A 29 9.56 1.44 8.46
N GLU A 30 10.74 2.02 8.70
CA GLU A 30 11.64 1.60 9.79
C GLU A 30 10.97 1.71 11.17
N GLY A 31 9.99 2.61 11.33
CA GLY A 31 9.22 2.79 12.56
C GLY A 31 8.12 1.74 12.78
N GLY A 32 7.97 0.76 11.89
CA GLY A 32 6.95 -0.28 12.01
C GLY A 32 5.54 0.13 11.55
N SER A 33 5.40 1.31 10.94
CA SER A 33 4.16 1.74 10.28
C SER A 33 4.13 1.34 8.81
N PHE A 34 2.96 1.48 8.18
CA PHE A 34 2.77 1.19 6.76
C PHE A 34 2.47 2.47 5.98
N VAL A 35 3.00 2.56 4.77
CA VAL A 35 2.64 3.58 3.78
C VAL A 35 1.98 2.87 2.62
N VAL A 36 0.79 3.32 2.23
CA VAL A 36 0.02 2.70 1.15
C VAL A 36 -0.19 3.72 0.03
N GLN A 37 0.15 3.33 -1.19
CA GLN A 37 -0.09 4.13 -2.40
C GLN A 37 -1.45 3.75 -3.00
N GLY A 38 -2.26 4.75 -3.32
CA GLY A 38 -3.55 4.58 -4.02
C GLY A 38 -4.05 5.92 -4.55
N ASP A 39 -5.24 5.92 -5.13
CA ASP A 39 -5.89 7.13 -5.65
C ASP A 39 -6.47 7.96 -4.51
N VAL A 40 -6.34 9.29 -4.58
CA VAL A 40 -6.83 10.17 -3.52
C VAL A 40 -8.36 10.16 -3.49
N PHE A 41 -8.92 9.68 -2.39
CA PHE A 41 -10.36 9.69 -2.15
C PHE A 41 -10.81 11.07 -1.66
N ARG A 42 -11.88 11.60 -2.26
CA ARG A 42 -12.40 12.96 -1.98
C ARG A 42 -13.83 12.97 -1.42
N GLY A 43 -14.37 11.83 -1.02
CA GLY A 43 -15.73 11.73 -0.49
C GLY A 43 -15.93 12.48 0.84
N PHE A 44 -14.85 12.75 1.57
CA PHE A 44 -14.84 13.64 2.74
C PHE A 44 -13.44 14.23 2.97
N THR A 45 -13.36 15.24 3.83
CA THR A 45 -12.10 15.89 4.21
C THR A 45 -11.56 15.28 5.51
N PRO A 46 -10.34 14.71 5.50
CA PRO A 46 -9.71 14.23 6.72
C PRO A 46 -9.11 15.40 7.54
N PRO A 47 -8.69 15.15 8.80
CA PRO A 47 -7.89 16.09 9.59
C PRO A 47 -6.61 16.59 8.89
N GLU A 48 -6.07 17.70 9.40
CA GLU A 48 -4.84 18.26 8.85
C GLU A 48 -3.67 17.27 8.95
N GLY A 49 -2.96 17.09 7.83
CA GLY A 49 -1.82 16.17 7.73
C GLY A 49 -2.19 14.74 7.32
N GLU A 50 -3.47 14.42 7.17
CA GLU A 50 -3.95 13.11 6.72
C GLU A 50 -4.35 13.10 5.24
N GLY A 51 -4.23 11.92 4.61
CA GLY A 51 -4.65 11.69 3.23
C GLY A 51 -5.51 10.43 3.14
N LEU A 52 -6.63 10.52 2.43
CA LEU A 52 -7.49 9.36 2.15
C LEU A 52 -7.09 8.79 0.79
N VAL A 53 -6.88 7.48 0.74
CA VAL A 53 -6.67 6.75 -0.51
C VAL A 53 -7.71 5.67 -0.66
N GLU A 54 -8.18 5.47 -1.89
CA GLU A 54 -9.07 4.37 -2.26
C GLU A 54 -8.24 3.18 -2.76
N ILE A 55 -8.58 1.99 -2.26
CA ILE A 55 -7.96 0.74 -2.62
C ILE A 55 -9.09 -0.27 -2.85
N PRO A 56 -9.09 -1.01 -3.97
CA PRO A 56 -10.09 -2.06 -4.18
C PRO A 56 -10.06 -3.10 -3.06
N GLU A 57 -11.22 -3.57 -2.62
CA GLU A 57 -11.32 -4.51 -1.49
C GLU A 57 -10.55 -5.81 -1.75
N SER A 58 -10.66 -6.38 -2.95
CA SER A 58 -9.96 -7.62 -3.34
C SER A 58 -8.45 -7.48 -3.20
N VAL A 59 -7.95 -6.33 -3.63
CA VAL A 59 -6.54 -5.95 -3.65
C VAL A 59 -5.99 -5.78 -2.22
N LEU A 60 -6.79 -5.22 -1.31
CA LEU A 60 -6.44 -5.13 0.11
C LEU A 60 -6.47 -6.50 0.81
N ARG A 61 -7.46 -7.35 0.52
CA ARG A 61 -7.57 -8.70 1.09
C ARG A 61 -6.37 -9.56 0.70
N GLU A 62 -6.02 -9.57 -0.58
CA GLU A 62 -4.86 -10.32 -1.05
C GLU A 62 -3.56 -9.80 -0.41
N ALA A 63 -3.43 -8.49 -0.22
CA ALA A 63 -2.29 -7.93 0.49
C ALA A 63 -2.18 -8.45 1.94
N PHE A 64 -3.29 -8.64 2.66
CA PHE A 64 -3.27 -9.27 3.99
C PHE A 64 -2.93 -10.76 3.93
N ASP A 65 -3.50 -11.49 2.98
CA ASP A 65 -3.21 -12.92 2.79
C ASP A 65 -1.71 -13.16 2.54
N VAL A 66 -1.09 -12.36 1.65
CA VAL A 66 0.35 -12.43 1.35
C VAL A 66 1.21 -12.07 2.57
N LEU A 67 0.73 -11.17 3.44
CA LEU A 67 1.41 -10.78 4.68
C LEU A 67 1.19 -11.79 5.83
N GLY A 68 0.31 -12.76 5.65
CA GLY A 68 0.02 -13.80 6.65
C GLY A 68 -0.74 -13.28 7.87
N TRP A 69 -1.66 -12.34 7.67
CA TRP A 69 -2.49 -11.74 8.73
C TRP A 69 -3.87 -12.38 8.85
#